data_AF-A0A8T7DB44-F1
#
_entry.id   AF-A0A8T7DB44-F1
#
_cell.length_a   1.000
_cell.length_b   1.000
_cell.length_c   1.000
_cell.angle_alpha   90.00
_cell.angle_beta   90.00
_cell.angle_gamma   90.00
#
_symmetry.space_group_name_H-M   'P 1'
#
loop_
_entity.id
_entity.type
_entity.pdbx_description
1 polymer ?
#
loop_
_entity_poly.entity_id
_entity_poly.type
_entity_poly.pdbx_seq_one_letter_code
_entity_poly.pdbx_strand_id
1 'polypeptide(L)'
;MMDDKRDKQPPIPDNIKQYLNEAQLMTIGQMESFGWELFFIRRPLFQETLTIMYFPSSGETAVIEQDGTFNKAHDVYVRPAVAA
;
A
#
# COMPACT_ATOMS: atom_id res chain seq x y z
N MET A 1 -20.01 12.75 -17.93
CA MET A 1 -20.13 11.82 -16.79
C MET A 1 -18.85 11.04 -16.79
N MET A 2 -17.94 11.34 -15.87
CA MET A 2 -16.70 10.56 -15.73
C MET A 2 -17.04 9.45 -14.74
N ASP A 3 -17.15 8.22 -15.24
CA ASP A 3 -17.34 7.03 -14.45
C ASP A 3 -16.12 6.82 -13.55
N ASP A 4 -16.14 7.42 -12.36
CA ASP A 4 -15.32 7.04 -11.23
C ASP A 4 -15.66 5.59 -10.86
N LYS A 5 -14.94 4.64 -11.47
CA LYS A 5 -15.02 3.19 -11.17
C LYS A 5 -14.51 2.83 -9.77
N ARG A 6 -14.34 3.81 -8.88
CA ARG A 6 -14.07 3.60 -7.47
C ARG A 6 -15.41 3.42 -6.78
N ASP A 7 -15.95 2.21 -6.91
CA ASP A 7 -17.06 1.73 -6.10
C ASP A 7 -16.63 1.80 -4.63
N LYS A 8 -16.88 2.94 -3.97
CA LYS A 8 -16.94 3.24 -2.51
C LYS A 8 -16.07 2.44 -1.52
N GLN A 9 -14.96 1.85 -1.95
CA GLN A 9 -14.11 1.04 -1.10
C GLN A 9 -13.02 1.93 -0.49
N PRO A 10 -12.87 1.93 0.83
CA PRO A 10 -11.82 2.70 1.49
C PRO A 10 -10.44 2.25 0.98
N PRO A 11 -9.46 3.17 0.89
CA PRO A 11 -8.10 2.88 0.43
C PRO A 11 -7.40 1.81 1.27
N ILE A 12 -7.83 1.66 2.53
CA ILE A 12 -7.43 0.59 3.44
C ILE A 12 -8.71 -0.18 3.82
N PRO A 13 -8.82 -1.47 3.48
CA PRO A 13 -9.95 -2.28 3.91
C PRO A 13 -9.90 -2.50 5.42
N ASP A 14 -11.08 -2.52 6.06
CA ASP A 14 -11.25 -2.76 7.51
C ASP A 14 -10.58 -4.07 7.97
N ASN A 15 -10.55 -5.07 7.09
CA ASN A 15 -9.82 -6.32 7.28
C ASN A 15 -8.70 -6.45 6.25
N ILE A 16 -7.52 -5.90 6.53
CA ILE A 16 -6.31 -6.11 5.71
C ILE A 16 -5.85 -7.58 5.73
N LYS A 17 -6.13 -8.31 6.82
CA LYS A 17 -5.71 -9.71 7.03
C LYS A 17 -6.35 -10.72 6.07
N GLN A 18 -7.46 -10.35 5.42
CA GLN A 18 -8.11 -11.22 4.43
C GLN A 18 -7.47 -11.10 3.04
N TYR A 19 -6.66 -10.05 2.81
CA TYR A 19 -6.06 -9.73 1.51
C TYR A 19 -4.54 -9.82 1.50
N LEU A 20 -3.95 -9.86 2.69
CA LEU A 20 -2.52 -9.93 2.92
C LEU A 20 -2.18 -11.24 3.60
N ASN A 21 -1.05 -11.82 3.22
CA ASN A 21 -0.53 -12.99 3.90
C ASN A 21 0.23 -12.61 5.18
N GLU A 22 0.62 -13.62 5.95
CA GLU A 22 1.31 -13.42 7.23
C GLU A 22 2.66 -12.72 7.07
N ALA A 23 3.41 -13.00 6.00
CA ALA A 23 4.68 -12.34 5.73
C ALA A 23 4.50 -10.83 5.50
N GLN A 24 3.52 -10.44 4.69
CA GLN A 24 3.17 -9.04 4.46
C GLN A 24 2.70 -8.35 5.75
N LEU A 25 1.84 -8.99 6.54
CA LEU A 25 1.34 -8.45 7.81
C LEU A 25 2.48 -8.24 8.82
N MET A 26 3.43 -9.18 8.90
CA MET A 26 4.61 -9.03 9.74
C MET A 26 5.49 -7.86 9.29
N THR A 27 5.73 -7.73 7.98
CA THR A 27 6.51 -6.61 7.44
C THR A 27 5.82 -5.28 7.70
N ILE A 28 4.50 -5.16 7.51
CA ILE A 28 3.75 -3.94 7.84
C ILE A 28 3.96 -3.57 9.31
N GLY A 29 3.68 -4.49 10.24
CA GLY A 29 3.80 -4.18 11.66
C GLY A 29 5.23 -3.83 12.08
N GLN A 30 6.23 -4.46 11.46
CA GLN A 30 7.63 -4.10 11.68
C GLN A 30 7.92 -2.68 11.18
N MET A 31 7.51 -2.35 9.96
CA MET A 31 7.76 -1.04 9.34
C MET A 31 6.96 0.09 10.00
N GLU A 32 5.75 -0.18 10.50
CA GLU A 32 4.98 0.74 11.32
C GLU A 32 5.74 1.15 12.59
N SER A 33 6.45 0.21 13.22
CA SER A 33 7.33 0.50 14.37
C SER A 33 8.52 1.42 13.99
N PHE A 34 8.98 1.37 12.73
CA PHE A 34 9.99 2.28 12.20
C PHE A 34 9.44 3.64 11.76
N GLY A 35 8.13 3.86 11.86
CA GLY A 35 7.47 5.11 11.47
C GLY A 35 6.99 5.16 10.02
N TRP A 36 6.91 4.01 9.33
CA TRP A 36 6.22 3.91 8.05
C TRP A 36 4.72 3.81 8.27
N GLU A 37 3.95 4.36 7.34
CA GLU A 37 2.50 4.32 7.39
C GLU A 37 1.95 3.53 6.20
N LEU A 38 0.97 2.67 6.46
CA LEU A 38 0.26 1.96 5.39
C LEU A 38 -0.52 2.97 4.54
N PHE A 39 -0.18 3.09 3.26
CA PHE A 39 -0.75 4.13 2.40
C PHE A 39 -2.00 3.62 1.66
N PHE A 40 -1.88 2.54 0.89
CA PHE A 40 -3.02 1.84 0.30
C PHE A 40 -2.64 0.43 -0.18
N ILE A 41 -3.64 -0.44 -0.31
CA ILE A 41 -3.49 -1.80 -0.84
C ILE A 41 -4.24 -1.92 -2.17
N ARG A 42 -3.52 -2.21 -3.24
CA ARG A 42 -4.11 -2.51 -4.56
C ARG A 42 -4.51 -3.99 -4.61
N ARG A 43 -5.78 -4.21 -4.97
CA ARG A 43 -6.42 -5.53 -5.04
C ARG A 43 -6.96 -5.79 -6.45
N PRO A 44 -6.10 -6.00 -7.45
CA PRO A 44 -6.54 -6.44 -8.77
C PRO A 44 -7.08 -7.88 -8.71
N LEU A 45 -8.21 -8.14 -9.36
CA LEU A 45 -8.89 -9.44 -9.32
C LEU A 45 -8.08 -10.61 -9.93
N PHE A 46 -7.06 -10.30 -10.75
CA PHE A 46 -6.26 -11.27 -11.52
C PHE A 46 -4.75 -11.06 -11.39
N GLN A 47 -4.29 -10.21 -10.46
CA GLN A 47 -2.86 -9.93 -10.23
C GLN A 47 -2.56 -9.97 -8.72
N GLU A 48 -1.28 -9.99 -8.37
CA GLU A 48 -0.82 -10.01 -6.99
C GLU A 48 -1.24 -8.75 -6.22
N THR A 49 -1.59 -8.92 -4.93
CA THR A 49 -1.93 -7.79 -4.06
C THR A 49 -0.67 -6.96 -3.80
N LEU A 50 -0.77 -5.68 -4.13
CA LEU A 50 0.32 -4.72 -4.03
C LEU A 50 0.06 -3.82 -2.83
N THR A 51 0.89 -3.95 -1.80
CA THR A 51 0.79 -3.13 -0.59
C THR A 51 1.81 -2.02 -0.67
N ILE A 52 1.38 -0.77 -0.50
CA ILE A 52 2.28 0.39 -0.52
C ILE A 52 2.30 1.04 0.85
N MET A 53 3.51 1.25 1.37
CA MET A 53 3.80 2.04 2.55
C MET A 53 4.43 3.37 2.16
N TYR A 54 4.19 4.39 2.98
CA TYR A 54 4.71 5.73 2.83
C TYR A 54 5.48 6.12 4.09
N PHE A 55 6.60 6.83 3.92
CA PHE A 55 7.40 7.33 5.02
C PHE A 55 7.26 8.85 5.12
N PRO A 56 6.52 9.38 6.11
CA PRO A 56 6.23 10.81 6.22
C PRO A 56 7.46 11.68 6.43
N SER A 57 8.52 11.15 7.03
CA SER A 57 9.72 11.93 7.34
C SER A 57 10.58 12.24 6.10
N SER A 58 10.65 11.33 5.13
CA SER A 58 11.44 11.50 3.89
C SER A 58 10.58 11.74 2.64
N GLY A 59 9.29 11.41 2.71
CA GLY A 59 8.42 11.34 1.53
C GLY A 59 8.65 10.10 0.66
N GLU A 60 9.36 9.10 1.17
CA GLU A 60 9.67 7.85 0.45
C GLU A 60 8.46 6.92 0.42
N THR A 61 8.40 6.07 -0.60
CA THR A 61 7.40 5.01 -0.72
C THR A 61 8.09 3.66 -0.84
N ALA A 62 7.39 2.63 -0.42
CA ALA A 62 7.87 1.25 -0.53
C ALA A 62 6.71 0.32 -0.86
N VAL A 63 7.00 -0.74 -1.60
CA VAL A 63 6.06 -1.81 -1.89
C VAL A 63 6.42 -3.02 -1.05
N ILE A 64 5.41 -3.66 -0.45
CA ILE A 64 5.57 -4.99 0.17
C ILE A 64 5.07 -6.04 -0.81
N GLU A 65 5.99 -6.87 -1.27
CA GLU A 65 5.69 -7.98 -2.18
C GLU A 65 5.02 -9.15 -1.45
N GLN A 66 4.53 -10.16 -2.19
CA GLN A 66 3.87 -11.33 -1.60
C GLN A 66 4.80 -12.09 -0.65
N ASP A 67 6.10 -12.14 -0.91
CA ASP A 67 7.05 -12.80 -0.02
C ASP A 67 7.30 -12.04 1.30
N GLY A 68 6.68 -10.86 1.47
CA GLY A 68 6.96 -9.96 2.60
C GLY A 68 8.20 -9.09 2.39
N THR A 69 8.83 -9.18 1.20
CA THR A 69 9.96 -8.34 0.82
C THR A 69 9.53 -6.87 0.76
N PHE A 70 10.25 -6.02 1.49
CA PHE A 70 10.07 -4.58 1.50
C PHE A 70 10.93 -3.92 0.41
N ASN A 71 10.31 -3.60 -0.71
CA ASN A 71 10.97 -3.06 -1.88
C ASN A 71 10.78 -1.53 -2.00
N LYS A 72 11.85 -0.79 -1.73
CA LYS A 72 11.91 0.67 -1.92
C LYS A 72 12.21 1.10 -3.36
N ALA A 73 12.83 0.23 -4.16
CA ALA A 73 13.16 0.48 -5.55
C ALA A 73 12.00 0.10 -6.48
N HIS A 74 10.77 0.44 -6.07
CA HIS A 74 9.57 0.07 -6.81
C HIS A 74 9.21 1.14 -7.84
N ASP A 75 8.72 0.72 -9.01
CA ASP A 75 8.30 1.62 -10.09
C ASP A 75 6.86 2.16 -9.89
N VAL A 76 6.44 2.42 -8.65
CA VAL A 76 5.09 2.96 -8.42
C VAL A 76 5.17 4.47 -8.37
N TYR A 77 4.71 5.09 -9.45
CA TYR A 77 4.58 6.54 -9.52
C TYR A 77 3.41 7.02 -8.64
N VAL A 78 3.71 7.44 -7.41
CA VAL A 78 2.74 8.12 -6.54
C VAL A 78 2.72 9.59 -6.95
N ARG A 79 1.58 10.05 -7.46
CA ARG A 79 1.42 11.46 -7.82
C ARG A 79 1.34 12.25 -6.51
N PRO A 80 2.23 13.23 -6.25
CA PRO A 80 2.04 14.11 -5.11
C PRO A 80 0.68 14.78 -5.28
N ALA A 81 -0.19 14.64 -4.26
CA ALA A 81 -1.44 15.36 -4.24
C ALA A 81 -1.09 16.85 -4.21
N VAL A 82 -1.25 17.52 -5.35
CA VAL A 82 -1.03 18.96 -5.45
C VAL A 82 -1.99 19.63 -4.46
N ALA A 83 -1.42 20.24 -3.42
CA ALA A 83 -2.15 21.17 -2.58
C ALA A 83 -2.51 22.36 -3.46
N ALA A 84 -3.81 22.50 -3.75
CA ALA A 84 -4.38 23.67 -4.42
C ALA A 84 -4.43 24.87 -3.47
#